data_AF-A0A933H7E3-F1
#
_entry.id   AF-A0A933H7E3-F1
#
_cell.length_a   1.000
_cell.length_b   1.000
_cell.length_c   1.000
_cell.angle_alpha   90.00
_cell.angle_beta   90.00
_cell.angle_gamma   90.00
#
_symmetry.space_group_name_H-M   'P 1'
#
loop_
_entity.id
_entity.type
_entity.pdbx_description
1 polymer ?
#
loop_
_entity_poly.entity_id
_entity_poly.type
_entity_poly.pdbx_seq_one_letter_code
_entity_poly.pdbx_strand_id
1 'polypeptide(L)' 'MLTSEKISQHVKKLPDTLQTEVLDFVEYLLTKIAQDDLAWSNFSLDNAMRDMEDKPMPTYTLADLKVVFA' A
#
# COMPACT_ATOMS: atom_id res chain seq x y z
N MET A 1 9.90 21.36 -18.03
CA MET A 1 10.64 20.97 -16.82
C MET A 1 9.71 20.17 -15.93
N LEU A 2 10.10 18.94 -15.64
CA LEU A 2 9.38 18.06 -14.72
C LEU A 2 9.55 18.57 -13.28
N THR A 3 8.59 18.28 -12.41
CA THR A 3 8.64 18.67 -10.99
C THR A 3 9.87 18.11 -10.29
N SER A 4 10.27 16.88 -10.63
CA SER A 4 11.50 16.22 -10.12
C SER A 4 12.78 16.98 -10.48
N GLU A 5 12.87 17.50 -11.70
CA GLU A 5 14.03 18.29 -12.16
C GLU A 5 14.14 19.59 -11.38
N LYS A 6 13.01 20.27 -11.15
CA LYS A 6 12.97 21.50 -10.34
C LYS A 6 13.41 21.23 -8.90
N ILE A 7 12.90 20.15 -8.28
CA ILE A 7 13.30 19.74 -6.93
C ILE A 7 14.81 19.53 -6.87
N SER A 8 15.40 18.77 -7.80
CA SER A 8 16.86 18.54 -7.85
C SER A 8 17.65 19.85 -7.93
N GLN A 9 17.19 20.83 -8.72
CA GLN A 9 17.85 22.13 -8.82
C GLN A 9 17.75 22.96 -7.54
N HIS A 10 16.66 22.85 -6.79
CA HIS A 10 16.52 23.53 -5.49
C HIS A 10 17.36 22.86 -4.42
N VAL A 11 17.38 21.52 -4.35
CA VAL A 11 18.17 20.77 -3.38
C VAL A 11 19.66 21.08 -3.52
N LYS A 12 20.18 21.16 -4.75
CA LYS A 12 21.59 21.52 -5.01
C LYS A 12 22.00 22.91 -4.53
N LYS A 13 21.06 23.80 -4.22
CA LYS A 13 21.34 25.14 -3.69
C LYS A 13 21.35 25.18 -2.16
N LEU A 14 20.92 24.12 -1.50
CA LEU A 14 20.87 24.04 -0.04
C LEU A 14 22.25 23.65 0.52
N PRO A 15 22.59 24.10 1.75
CA PRO A 15 23.69 23.52 2.52
C PRO A 15 23.51 22.02 2.74
N ASP A 16 24.60 21.27 2.88
CA ASP A 16 24.58 19.81 3.03
C ASP A 16 23.67 19.33 4.15
N THR A 17 23.64 20.04 5.29
CA THR A 17 22.76 19.71 6.43
C THR A 17 21.29 19.71 6.06
N LEU A 18 20.87 20.67 5.23
CA LEU A 18 19.48 20.76 4.74
C LEU A 18 19.22 19.81 3.57
N GLN A 19 20.25 19.41 2.81
CA GLN A 19 20.10 18.35 1.82
C GLN A 19 19.83 16.99 2.49
N THR A 20 20.50 16.70 3.62
CA THR A 20 20.21 15.51 4.44
C THR A 20 18.77 15.50 4.94
N GLU A 21 18.28 16.62 5.47
CA GLU A 21 16.89 16.72 5.94
C GLU A 21 15.87 16.48 4.81
N VAL A 22 16.15 16.97 3.60
CA VAL A 22 15.31 16.69 2.42
C VAL A 22 15.35 15.20 2.06
N LEU A 23 16.52 14.55 2.14
CA LEU A 23 16.65 13.12 1.88
C LEU A 23 15.82 12.31 2.89
N ASP A 24 15.95 12.61 4.18
CA ASP A 24 15.19 11.96 5.26
C ASP A 24 13.67 12.08 5.01
N PHE A 25 13.21 13.25 4.57
CA PHE A 25 11.80 13.45 4.25
C PHE A 25 11.34 12.63 3.04
N VAL A 26 12.16 12.52 1.99
CA VAL A 26 11.84 11.69 0.81
C VAL A 26 11.78 10.21 1.20
N GLU A 27 12.71 9.73 2.00
CA GLU A 27 12.72 8.35 2.52
C GLU A 27 11.50 8.06 3.38
N TYR A 28 11.09 9.02 4.23
CA TYR A 28 9.85 8.95 4.97
C TYR A 28 8.63 8.81 4.05
N LEU A 29 8.52 9.62 2.98
CA LEU A 29 7.40 9.54 2.05
C LEU A 29 7.34 8.18 1.33
N LEU A 30 8.48 7.64 0.92
CA LEU A 30 8.56 6.30 0.30
C LEU A 30 8.09 5.21 1.27
N THR A 31 8.55 5.28 2.51
CA THR A 31 8.15 4.34 3.58
C THR A 31 6.66 4.46 3.87
N LYS A 32 6.13 5.68 3.94
CA LYS A 32 4.73 5.95 4.22
C LYS A 32 3.82 5.35 3.15
N ILE A 33 4.14 5.50 1.87
CA ILE A 33 3.33 4.91 0.79
C ILE A 33 3.26 3.39 0.93
N ALA A 34 4.40 2.74 1.20
CA ALA A 34 4.43 1.30 1.41
C ALA A 34 3.63 0.86 2.65
N GLN A 35 3.67 1.64 3.73
CA GLN A 35 2.91 1.36 4.95
C GLN A 35 1.42 1.63 4.79
N ASP A 36 1.02 2.70 4.12
CA ASP A 36 -0.38 3.07 3.90
C ASP A 36 -1.09 2.00 3.04
N ASP A 37 -0.42 1.47 2.00
CA ASP A 37 -0.95 0.38 1.17
C ASP A 37 -1.13 -0.93 1.99
N LEU A 38 -0.15 -1.28 2.82
CA LEU A 38 -0.24 -2.45 3.70
C LEU A 38 -1.31 -2.29 4.77
N ALA A 39 -1.39 -1.11 5.39
CA ALA A 39 -2.39 -0.79 6.40
C ALA A 39 -3.80 -0.81 5.81
N TRP A 40 -3.97 -0.26 4.59
CA TRP A 40 -5.24 -0.32 3.87
C TRP A 40 -5.62 -1.75 3.52
N SER A 41 -4.67 -2.57 3.06
CA SER A 41 -4.90 -3.98 2.74
C SER A 41 -5.35 -4.78 3.97
N ASN A 42 -4.65 -4.63 5.10
CA ASN A 42 -5.00 -5.29 6.35
C ASN A 42 -6.36 -4.84 6.88
N PHE A 43 -6.60 -3.52 6.93
CA PHE A 43 -7.88 -2.97 7.37
C PHE A 43 -9.05 -3.46 6.51
N SER A 44 -8.88 -3.49 5.19
CA SER A 44 -9.92 -3.97 4.27
C SER A 44 -10.23 -5.45 4.49
N LEU A 45 -9.19 -6.27 4.71
CA LEU A 45 -9.32 -7.70 4.98
C LEU A 45 -10.03 -7.95 6.32
N ASP A 46 -9.60 -7.29 7.39
CA ASP A 46 -10.19 -7.42 8.73
C ASP A 46 -11.69 -7.07 8.70
N ASN A 47 -12.06 -5.98 8.00
CA ASN A 47 -13.47 -5.62 7.85
C ASN A 47 -14.27 -6.63 7.02
N ALA A 48 -13.69 -7.19 5.97
CA ALA A 48 -14.36 -8.21 5.15
C ALA A 48 -14.57 -9.53 5.93
N MET A 49 -13.60 -9.91 6.75
CA MET A 49 -13.63 -11.14 7.54
C MET A 49 -14.52 -11.04 8.78
N ARG A 50 -14.65 -9.84 9.37
CA ARG A 50 -15.49 -9.60 10.57
C ARG A 50 -16.92 -10.12 10.43
N ASP A 51 -17.54 -10.01 9.26
CA ASP A 51 -18.89 -10.52 9.02
C ASP A 51 -18.95 -12.04 8.76
N MET A 52 -17.80 -12.70 8.62
CA MET A 52 -17.64 -14.14 8.40
C MET A 52 -17.17 -14.89 9.66
N GLU A 53 -16.61 -14.21 10.66
CA GLU A 53 -16.05 -14.81 11.89
C GLU A 53 -17.07 -15.64 12.70
N ASP A 54 -18.31 -15.14 12.84
CA ASP A 54 -19.37 -15.82 13.58
C ASP A 54 -20.24 -16.75 12.71
N LYS A 55 -19.96 -16.84 11.40
CA LYS A 55 -20.74 -17.66 10.47
C LYS A 55 -20.08 -19.03 10.32
N PRO A 56 -20.85 -20.14 10.38
CA PRO A 56 -20.30 -21.45 10.06
C PRO A 56 -19.74 -21.44 8.64
N MET A 57 -18.49 -21.86 8.50
CA MET A 57 -17.84 -21.96 7.21
C MET A 57 -18.69 -22.84 6.28
N PRO A 58 -19.08 -22.35 5.10
CA PRO A 58 -19.86 -23.14 4.16
C PRO A 58 -19.05 -24.36 3.71
N THR A 59 -19.63 -25.55 3.84
CA THR A 59 -19.09 -26.78 3.24
C THR A 59 -19.36 -26.76 1.75
N TYR A 60 -18.43 -26.20 0.98
CA TYR A 60 -18.44 -26.31 -0.47
C TYR A 60 -17.99 -27.71 -0.90
N THR A 61 -18.65 -28.24 -1.92
CA THR A 61 -18.42 -29.56 -2.49
C THR A 61 -18.29 -29.47 -4.01
N LEU A 62 -17.87 -30.57 -4.65
CA LEU A 62 -17.83 -30.65 -6.12
C LEU A 62 -19.22 -30.45 -6.76
N ALA A 63 -20.30 -30.68 -6.02
CA ALA A 63 -21.67 -30.46 -6.50
C ALA A 63 -22.02 -28.97 -6.65
N ASP A 64 -21.27 -28.07 -6.00
CA ASP A 64 -21.49 -26.62 -6.08
C ASP A 64 -20.85 -25.97 -7.33
N LEU A 65 -20.04 -26.74 -8.07
CA LEU A 65 -19.42 -26.29 -9.31
C LEU A 65 -20.48 -26.16 -10.42
N LYS A 66 -20.75 -24.93 -10.85
CA LYS A 66 -21.71 -24.63 -11.92
C LYS A 66 -21.20 -24.93 -13.33
N VAL A 67 -19.88 -25.09 -13.48
CA VAL A 67 -19.24 -25.30 -14.78
C VAL A 67 -18.91 -26.78 -14.91
N VAL A 68 -19.49 -27.42 -15.93
CA VAL A 68 -19.14 -28.78 -16.34
C VAL A 68 -18.35 -28.64 -17.63
N PHE A 69 -17.08 -29.05 -17.63
CA PHE A 69 -16.28 -29.12 -18.84
C PHE A 69 -16.63 -30.43 -19.57
N ALA A 70 -17.11 -30.29 -20.81
CA ALA A 70 -17.43 -31.39 -21.71
C ALA A 70 -16.24 -31.72 -22.63
#